data_AF-A0A9E3X1P7-F1
#
_entry.id   AF-A0A9E3X1P7-F1
#
_cell.length_a   1.000
_cell.length_b   1.000
_cell.length_c   1.000
_cell.angle_alpha   90.00
_cell.angle_beta   90.00
_cell.angle_gamma   90.00
#
_symmetry.space_group_name_H-M   'P 1'
#
loop_
_entity.id
_entity.type
_entity.pdbx_description
1 polymer ?
#
loop_
_entity_poly.entity_id
_entity_poly.type
_entity_poly.pdbx_seq_one_letter_code
_entity_poly.pdbx_strand_id
1 'polypeptide(L)'
;MSQQIEPTNWRIQLVWWLLYSVSWVGSSALALWLMLQLRINLIDLNNALGWGPWILIGVDKFGFLLLGLGWLIGVFVIEMYLRAGSSVTDLAKRSRTVFLVVIGGNLLSYLLQWLLL
;
A
#
# COMPACT_ATOMS: atom_id res chain seq x y z
N MET A 1 -10.26 36.16 -17.72
CA MET A 1 -11.09 35.36 -16.80
C MET A 1 -10.27 35.14 -15.52
N SER A 2 -10.34 36.09 -14.60
CA SER A 2 -9.54 36.09 -13.37
C SER A 2 -10.12 35.07 -12.39
N GLN A 3 -9.39 34.00 -12.09
CA GLN A 3 -9.73 33.10 -10.99
C GLN A 3 -9.70 33.91 -9.68
N GLN A 4 -10.88 34.20 -9.14
CA GLN A 4 -11.02 34.71 -7.78
C GLN A 4 -10.51 33.62 -6.84
N ILE A 5 -9.34 33.86 -6.24
CA ILE A 5 -8.83 33.02 -5.16
C ILE A 5 -9.68 33.36 -3.93
N GLU A 6 -10.72 32.56 -3.67
CA GLU A 6 -11.46 32.67 -2.41
C GLU A 6 -10.50 32.51 -1.23
N PRO A 7 -10.66 33.30 -0.14
CA PRO A 7 -9.85 33.15 1.05
C PRO A 7 -10.11 31.76 1.64
N THR A 8 -9.27 30.81 1.27
CA THR A 8 -9.46 29.43 1.65
C THR A 8 -9.17 29.34 3.15
N ASN A 9 -10.16 28.91 3.92
CA ASN A 9 -10.04 28.81 5.36
C ASN A 9 -8.88 27.83 5.70
N TRP A 10 -7.74 28.37 6.14
CA TRP A 10 -6.50 27.62 6.38
C TRP A 10 -6.72 26.40 7.30
N ARG A 11 -7.72 26.47 8.19
CA ARG A 11 -8.12 25.37 9.08
C ARG A 11 -8.61 24.16 8.29
N ILE A 12 -9.39 24.40 7.24
CA ILE A 12 -9.90 23.34 6.35
C ILE A 12 -8.73 22.70 5.62
N GLN A 13 -7.81 23.49 5.05
CA GLN A 13 -6.60 22.97 4.39
C GLN A 13 -5.70 22.16 5.33
N LEU A 14 -5.54 22.61 6.58
CA LEU A 14 -4.76 21.89 7.60
C LEU A 14 -5.37 20.51 7.90
N VAL A 15 -6.69 20.45 8.10
CA VAL A 15 -7.41 19.19 8.31
C VAL A 15 -7.25 18.24 7.12
N TRP A 16 -7.28 18.77 5.89
CA TRP A 16 -7.03 17.99 4.67
C TRP A 16 -5.63 17.40 4.62
N TRP A 17 -4.63 18.23 4.92
CA TRP A 17 -3.24 17.80 4.93
C TRP A 17 -3.00 16.71 5.98
N LEU A 18 -3.61 16.84 7.16
CA LEU A 18 -3.55 15.82 8.20
C LEU A 18 -4.22 14.50 7.78
N LEU A 19 -5.44 14.54 7.22
CA LEU A 19 -6.14 13.33 6.76
C LEU A 19 -5.38 12.61 5.64
N TYR A 20 -4.82 13.37 4.70
CA TYR A 20 -3.96 12.83 3.65
C TYR A 20 -2.72 12.18 4.26
N SER A 21 -2.04 12.86 5.17
CA SER A 21 -0.82 12.36 5.83
C SER A 21 -1.09 11.09 6.64
N VAL A 22 -2.18 11.05 7.41
CA VAL A 22 -2.58 9.86 8.18
C VAL A 22 -2.91 8.70 7.24
N SER A 23 -3.64 8.95 6.15
CA SER A 23 -3.96 7.92 5.15
C SER A 23 -2.69 7.37 4.49
N TRP A 24 -1.74 8.26 4.17
CA TRP A 24 -0.48 7.91 3.54
C TRP A 24 0.40 7.07 4.48
N VAL A 25 0.60 7.52 5.72
CA VAL A 25 1.34 6.77 6.74
C VAL A 25 0.66 5.44 7.05
N GLY A 26 -0.67 5.43 7.20
CA GLY A 26 -1.44 4.22 7.45
C GLY A 26 -1.31 3.19 6.33
N SER A 27 -1.44 3.63 5.07
CA SER A 27 -1.24 2.75 3.92
C SER A 27 0.19 2.21 3.82
N SER A 28 1.19 3.02 4.17
CA SER A 28 2.60 2.61 4.18
C SER A 28 2.89 1.57 5.26
N ALA A 29 2.33 1.75 6.46
CA ALA A 29 2.45 0.78 7.55
C ALA A 29 1.76 -0.55 7.18
N LEU A 30 0.55 -0.51 6.63
CA LEU A 30 -0.17 -1.71 6.19
C LEU A 30 0.52 -2.42 5.01
N ALA A 31 1.17 -1.66 4.13
CA ALA A 31 1.93 -2.25 3.04
C ALA A 31 3.21 -2.91 3.54
N LEU A 32 3.94 -2.29 4.47
CA LEU A 32 5.08 -2.91 5.12
C LEU A 32 4.66 -4.21 5.82
N TRP A 33 3.52 -4.20 6.51
CA TRP A 33 2.93 -5.41 7.10
C TRP A 33 2.64 -6.49 6.05
N LEU A 34 2.03 -6.10 4.92
CA LEU A 34 1.76 -7.00 3.80
C LEU A 34 3.05 -7.62 3.24
N MET A 35 4.13 -6.86 3.12
CA MET A 35 5.43 -7.38 2.63
C MET A 35 5.98 -8.46 3.57
N LEU A 36 5.92 -8.22 4.88
CA LEU A 36 6.37 -9.19 5.87
C LEU A 36 5.59 -10.48 5.75
N GLN A 37 4.27 -10.38 5.57
CA GLN A 37 3.42 -11.56 5.38
C GLN A 37 3.64 -12.27 4.04
N LEU A 38 3.81 -11.53 2.95
CA LEU A 38 4.13 -12.11 1.64
C LEU A 38 5.47 -12.85 1.68
N ARG A 39 6.47 -12.34 2.42
CA ARG A 39 7.73 -13.05 2.62
C ARG A 39 7.52 -14.39 3.33
N ILE A 40 6.68 -14.43 4.37
CA ILE A 40 6.32 -15.68 5.06
C ILE A 40 5.63 -16.65 4.08
N ASN A 41 4.62 -16.17 3.35
CA ASN A 41 3.92 -16.96 2.33
C ASN A 41 4.84 -17.55 1.26
N LEU A 42 5.84 -16.79 0.81
CA LEU A 42 6.80 -17.29 -0.17
C LEU A 42 7.69 -18.41 0.41
N ILE A 43 8.03 -18.34 1.69
CA ILE A 43 8.78 -19.40 2.39
C ILE A 43 7.91 -20.66 2.53
N ASP A 44 6.66 -20.50 2.98
CA ASP A 44 5.72 -21.61 3.14
C ASP A 44 5.41 -22.28 1.80
N LEU A 45 5.21 -21.49 0.74
CA LEU A 45 5.01 -21.99 -0.62
C LEU A 45 6.23 -22.76 -1.13
N ASN A 46 7.45 -22.27 -0.86
CA ASN A 46 8.68 -22.97 -1.22
C ASN A 46 8.79 -24.33 -0.53
N ASN A 47 8.39 -24.41 0.74
CA ASN A 47 8.35 -25.66 1.50
C ASN A 47 7.30 -26.63 0.95
N ALA A 48 6.10 -26.13 0.63
CA ALA A 48 5.02 -26.93 0.06
C ALA A 48 5.36 -27.51 -1.33
N LEU A 49 6.09 -26.74 -2.15
CA LEU A 49 6.43 -27.14 -3.52
C LEU A 49 7.80 -27.81 -3.66
N GLY A 50 8.61 -27.87 -2.60
CA GLY A 50 9.92 -28.53 -2.61
C GLY A 50 10.92 -27.89 -3.57
N TRP A 51 10.80 -26.59 -3.85
CA TRP A 51 11.57 -25.86 -4.86
C TRP A 51 13.08 -25.74 -4.55
N GLY A 52 13.51 -26.16 -3.35
CA GLY A 52 14.90 -26.25 -2.97
C GLY A 52 15.43 -25.03 -2.20
N PRO A 53 16.63 -25.13 -1.61
CA PRO A 53 17.13 -24.15 -0.65
C PRO A 53 17.56 -22.83 -1.29
N TRP A 54 17.92 -22.82 -2.58
CA TRP A 54 18.40 -21.63 -3.28
C TRP A 54 17.34 -20.54 -3.43
N ILE A 55 16.09 -20.94 -3.71
CA ILE A 55 14.96 -20.00 -3.83
C ILE A 55 14.66 -19.39 -2.46
N LEU A 56 14.71 -20.19 -1.39
CA LEU A 56 14.52 -19.74 -0.02
C LEU A 56 15.56 -18.67 0.37
N ILE A 57 16.84 -18.88 0.03
CA ILE A 57 17.92 -17.90 0.24
C ILE A 57 17.68 -16.63 -0.58
N GLY A 58 17.21 -16.76 -1.82
CA GLY A 58 16.90 -15.63 -2.69
C GLY A 58 15.75 -14.78 -2.13
N VAL A 59 14.64 -15.41 -1.74
CA VAL A 59 13.48 -14.75 -1.13
C VAL A 59 13.85 -14.11 0.20
N ASP A 60 14.67 -14.78 1.02
CA ASP A 60 15.10 -14.24 2.31
C ASP A 60 15.94 -12.95 2.14
N LYS A 61 16.94 -12.99 1.25
CA LYS A 61 17.88 -11.87 1.07
C LYS A 61 17.32 -10.72 0.22
N PHE A 62 16.55 -11.04 -0.82
CA PHE A 62 16.07 -10.05 -1.79
C PHE A 62 14.58 -9.76 -1.67
N GLY A 63 13.80 -10.57 -0.95
CA GLY A 63 12.36 -10.42 -0.86
C GLY A 63 11.95 -9.05 -0.31
N PHE A 64 12.59 -8.58 0.76
CA PHE A 64 12.29 -7.26 1.31
C PHE A 64 12.65 -6.13 0.33
N LEU A 65 13.76 -6.26 -0.40
CA LEU A 65 14.18 -5.29 -1.41
C LEU A 65 13.19 -5.24 -2.58
N LEU A 66 12.85 -6.41 -3.16
CA LEU A 66 11.96 -6.51 -4.31
C LEU A 66 10.54 -6.07 -3.97
N LEU A 67 10.01 -6.50 -2.81
CA LEU A 67 8.72 -6.08 -2.31
C LEU A 67 8.72 -4.58 -1.99
N GLY A 68 9.80 -4.07 -1.38
CA GLY A 68 10.00 -2.65 -1.11
C GLY A 68 10.03 -1.79 -2.37
N LEU A 69 10.77 -2.21 -3.40
CA LEU A 69 10.78 -1.54 -4.70
C LEU A 69 9.41 -1.57 -5.38
N GLY A 70 8.73 -2.72 -5.35
CA GLY A 70 7.37 -2.85 -5.88
C GLY A 70 6.39 -1.91 -5.18
N TRP A 71 6.49 -1.76 -3.86
CA TRP A 71 5.69 -0.80 -3.13
C TRP A 71 6.06 0.64 -3.40
N LEU A 72 7.35 0.96 -3.56
CA LEU A 72 7.79 2.30 -3.91
C LEU A 72 7.19 2.75 -5.24
N ILE A 73 7.16 1.85 -6.24
CA ILE A 73 6.42 2.06 -7.49
C ILE A 73 4.92 2.24 -7.21
N GLY A 74 4.34 1.40 -6.35
CA GLY A 74 2.96 1.51 -5.90
C GLY A 74 2.62 2.88 -5.28
N VAL A 75 3.51 3.45 -4.46
CA VAL A 75 3.35 4.77 -3.86
C VAL A 75 3.30 5.85 -4.94
N PHE A 76 4.19 5.80 -5.94
CA PHE A 76 4.12 6.76 -7.06
C PHE A 76 2.82 6.64 -7.85
N VAL A 77 2.34 5.42 -8.09
CA VAL A 77 1.07 5.19 -8.78
C VAL A 77 -0.11 5.70 -7.94
N ILE A 78 -0.13 5.43 -6.63
CA ILE A 78 -1.14 5.93 -5.70
C ILE A 78 -1.12 7.45 -5.65
N GLU A 79 0.06 8.06 -5.58
CA GLU A 79 0.21 9.51 -5.55
C GLU A 79 -0.32 10.14 -6.84
N MET A 80 0.03 9.59 -8.01
CA MET A 80 -0.53 10.03 -9.29
C MET A 80 -2.06 9.88 -9.33
N TYR A 81 -2.58 8.74 -8.85
CA TYR A 81 -4.01 8.46 -8.81
C TYR A 81 -4.78 9.41 -7.89
N LEU A 82 -4.20 9.78 -6.74
CA LEU A 82 -4.76 10.75 -5.81
C LEU A 82 -4.66 12.18 -6.34
N ARG A 83 -3.52 12.57 -6.95
CA ARG A 83 -3.33 13.89 -7.59
C ARG A 83 -4.28 14.12 -8.77
N ALA A 84 -4.75 13.06 -9.42
CA ALA A 84 -5.72 13.15 -10.51
C ALA A 84 -7.17 13.45 -10.04
N GLY A 85 -7.45 13.50 -8.73
CA GLY A 85 -8.75 13.89 -8.20
C GLY A 85 -8.95 15.41 -8.25
N SER A 86 -9.99 15.86 -8.96
CA SER A 86 -10.29 17.30 -9.10
C SER A 86 -11.21 17.86 -8.00
N SER A 87 -11.77 17.00 -7.14
CA SER A 87 -12.71 17.40 -6.08
C SER A 87 -12.50 16.62 -4.76
N VAL A 88 -12.98 17.22 -3.67
CA VAL A 88 -12.83 16.72 -2.29
C VAL A 88 -13.45 15.33 -2.08
N THR A 89 -14.67 15.14 -2.59
CA THR A 89 -15.38 13.86 -2.50
C THR A 89 -14.70 12.77 -3.34
N ASP A 90 -14.06 13.15 -4.44
CA ASP A 90 -13.34 12.22 -5.31
C ASP A 90 -12.03 11.76 -4.65
N LEU A 91 -11.29 12.66 -4.01
CA LEU A 91 -10.07 12.31 -3.27
C LEU A 91 -10.33 11.34 -2.11
N ALA A 92 -11.38 11.59 -1.33
CA ALA A 92 -11.77 10.72 -0.22
C ALA A 92 -12.17 9.31 -0.70
N LYS A 93 -12.92 9.23 -1.81
CA LYS A 93 -13.31 7.95 -2.42
C LYS A 93 -12.10 7.17 -2.94
N ARG A 94 -11.15 7.88 -3.57
CA ARG A 94 -9.90 7.28 -4.08
C ARG A 94 -9.00 6.79 -2.95
N SER A 95 -8.81 7.58 -1.90
CA SER A 95 -8.05 7.17 -0.71
C SER A 95 -8.66 5.92 -0.05
N ARG A 96 -9.99 5.90 0.12
CA ARG A 96 -10.70 4.72 0.63
C ARG A 96 -10.47 3.48 -0.24
N THR A 97 -10.45 3.64 -1.56
CA THR A 97 -10.21 2.53 -2.49
C THR A 97 -8.80 1.95 -2.30
N VAL A 98 -7.78 2.80 -2.22
CA VAL A 98 -6.40 2.37 -1.96
C VAL A 98 -6.31 1.63 -0.62
N PHE A 99 -6.93 2.19 0.43
CA PHE A 99 -6.94 1.56 1.75
C PHE A 99 -7.61 0.18 1.75
N LEU A 100 -8.76 0.04 1.07
CA LEU A 100 -9.46 -1.23 0.93
C LEU A 100 -8.66 -2.26 0.13
N VAL A 101 -7.93 -1.84 -0.91
CA VAL A 101 -7.06 -2.74 -1.68
C VAL A 101 -5.92 -3.26 -0.81
N VAL A 102 -5.28 -2.40 -0.03
CA VAL A 102 -4.19 -2.81 0.89
C VAL A 102 -4.72 -3.76 1.98
N ILE A 103 -5.89 -3.49 2.55
CA ILE A 103 -6.54 -4.40 3.50
C ILE A 103 -6.88 -5.74 2.83
N GLY A 104 -7.48 -5.70 1.64
CA GLY A 104 -7.82 -6.90 0.88
C GLY A 104 -6.61 -7.77 0.58
N GLY A 105 -5.49 -7.15 0.20
CA GLY A 105 -4.21 -7.85 0.02
C GLY A 105 -3.71 -8.51 1.31
N ASN A 106 -3.84 -7.84 2.46
CA ASN A 106 -3.48 -8.42 3.77
C ASN A 106 -4.39 -9.60 4.14
N LEU A 107 -5.70 -9.50 3.92
CA LEU A 107 -6.64 -10.59 4.18
C LEU A 107 -6.37 -11.80 3.27
N LEU A 108 -6.09 -11.55 1.99
CA LEU A 108 -5.70 -12.60 1.05
C LEU A 108 -4.39 -13.27 1.47
N SER A 109 -3.42 -12.48 1.94
CA SER A 109 -2.15 -13.00 2.46
C SER A 109 -2.37 -13.93 3.66
N TYR A 110 -3.22 -13.56 4.61
CA TYR A 110 -3.58 -14.45 5.74
C TYR A 110 -4.31 -15.71 5.28
N LEU A 111 -5.21 -15.59 4.30
CA LEU A 111 -5.92 -16.75 3.74
C LEU A 111 -4.94 -17.73 3.07
N LEU A 112 -3.93 -17.23 2.37
CA LEU A 112 -2.86 -18.07 1.81
C LEU A 112 -2.02 -18.74 2.90
N GLN A 113 -1.66 -18.02 3.97
CA GLN A 113 -0.95 -18.63 5.10
C GLN A 113 -1.76 -19.78 5.70
N TRP A 114 -3.07 -19.57 5.88
CA TRP A 114 -3.95 -20.60 6.42
C TRP A 114 -4.10 -21.82 5.52
N LEU A 115 -4.03 -21.66 4.19
CA LEU A 115 -4.10 -22.76 3.23
C LEU A 115 -2.77 -23.53 3.07
N LEU A 116 -1.65 -22.89 3.39
CA LEU A 116 -0.30 -23.47 3.27
C LEU A 116 0.23 -24.08 4.58
N LEU A 117 -0.45 -23.81 5.71
CA LEU A 117 -0.26 -24.47 7.00
C LEU A 117 -0.91 -25.87 7.02
#